data_AF-G2QWX5-F1
#
_entry.id   AF-G2QWX5-F1
#
_cell.length_a   1.000
_cell.length_b   1.000
_cell.length_c   1.000
_cell.angle_alpha   90.00
_cell.angle_beta   90.00
_cell.angle_gamma   90.00
#
_symmetry.space_group_name_H-M   'P 1'
#
loop_
_entity.id
_entity.type
_entity.pdbx_description
1 polymer ?
#
loop_
_entity_poly.entity_id
_entity_poly.type
_entity_poly.pdbx_seq_one_letter_code
_entity_poly.pdbx_strand_id
1 'polypeptide(L)'
;MTTPTTTVTSSTTTTGSGKRSTLPTALEVATHAVVQLEDNPLFNAGRGAVFTRDGTNELEASVMVSRGRAKRGVGVSGLRRVRNPVLLARAVLEHGDQDLRPRSRFARAATAGGQAAGEGEEAGGEAGEAELDVPSAQGHTHLHGASAEQLAEKYGLAMVEPAYFFTQRRWDEHVRGLEREKEGGGLAAWSADEFLPQGTVGAVAVDEDGVVCCATSTGGLTNKLSGRIGDTPTVGAGFWAEEWIESVDVDAGWGRTGPAVVLSGVLGRWLADCVPTPRMYTPLPVGRRGDLVTTRSLAISGTGNGDSFLRTAAARTVGSIARYASKSSAAALSKVTGPGGELQRSAGDRWGRTGEGEGGMIGIECVVVRDAEGNVVEARSQILQDYNCGGMFRAWVDDNGVAFARVFREDQELPDSYAGEGTPEDPRRWRGEKLG
;
A
#
# COMPACT_ATOMS: atom_id res chain seq x y z
N MET A 1 24.23 22.86 -58.88
CA MET A 1 23.56 21.68 -58.32
C MET A 1 24.37 21.22 -57.13
N THR A 2 23.96 21.68 -55.95
CA THR A 2 24.63 21.47 -54.67
C THR A 2 23.53 21.12 -53.69
N THR A 3 23.45 19.86 -53.29
CA THR A 3 22.51 19.39 -52.27
C THR A 3 23.30 18.93 -51.04
N PRO A 4 22.86 19.28 -49.82
CA PRO A 4 23.68 19.17 -48.62
C PRO A 4 23.44 17.85 -47.88
N THR A 5 24.50 17.42 -47.21
CA THR A 5 24.57 16.33 -46.23
C THR A 5 23.79 16.71 -44.97
N THR A 6 22.85 15.85 -44.54
CA THR A 6 22.20 15.97 -43.22
C THR A 6 22.50 14.72 -42.39
N THR A 7 23.30 14.92 -41.36
CA THR A 7 23.68 13.96 -40.32
C THR A 7 22.45 13.61 -39.47
N VAL A 8 22.07 12.33 -39.44
CA VAL A 8 21.05 11.81 -38.52
C VAL A 8 21.75 11.40 -37.22
N THR A 9 21.66 12.22 -36.19
CA THR A 9 21.94 11.81 -34.80
C THR A 9 20.72 11.07 -34.27
N SER A 10 20.82 9.74 -34.17
CA SER A 10 19.78 8.90 -33.58
C SER A 10 19.71 9.15 -32.06
N SER A 11 18.67 9.84 -31.61
CA SER A 11 18.25 9.79 -30.21
C SER A 11 17.73 8.39 -29.90
N THR A 12 18.40 7.70 -28.99
CA THR A 12 18.05 6.37 -28.47
C THR A 12 16.65 6.40 -27.85
N THR A 13 15.64 6.15 -28.68
CA THR A 13 14.32 5.75 -28.16
C THR A 13 14.43 4.25 -27.97
N THR A 14 14.66 3.82 -26.74
CA THR A 14 14.51 2.41 -26.37
C THR A 14 13.01 2.08 -26.38
N THR A 15 12.42 1.98 -27.57
CA THR A 15 11.25 1.12 -27.78
C THR A 15 11.75 -0.31 -27.76
N GLY A 16 12.02 -0.81 -26.56
CA GLY A 16 12.13 -2.24 -26.33
C GLY A 16 10.77 -2.84 -26.66
N SER A 17 10.72 -3.53 -27.80
CA SER A 17 9.70 -4.53 -28.13
C SER A 17 9.84 -5.71 -27.16
N GLY A 18 9.63 -5.48 -25.86
CA GLY A 18 9.46 -6.55 -24.89
C GLY A 18 8.08 -7.16 -25.10
N LYS A 19 7.99 -8.49 -25.20
CA LYS A 19 6.70 -9.19 -25.05
C LYS A 19 6.04 -8.62 -23.80
N ARG A 20 4.82 -8.07 -23.93
CA ARG A 20 4.02 -7.78 -22.73
C ARG A 20 3.90 -9.07 -21.95
N SER A 21 4.20 -9.00 -20.66
CA SER A 21 3.91 -10.06 -19.72
C SER A 21 2.49 -10.59 -19.94
N THR A 22 2.33 -11.90 -19.87
CA THR A 22 1.00 -12.51 -19.78
C THR A 22 0.44 -12.47 -18.35
N LEU A 23 1.27 -12.11 -17.36
CA LEU A 23 0.90 -12.02 -15.95
C LEU A 23 0.43 -10.60 -15.60
N PRO A 24 -0.51 -10.46 -14.65
CA PRO A 24 -0.97 -9.16 -14.18
C PRO A 24 0.15 -8.44 -13.40
N THR A 25 0.15 -7.11 -13.48
CA THR A 25 1.04 -6.24 -12.72
C THR A 25 0.70 -6.25 -11.22
N ALA A 26 1.65 -5.87 -10.37
CA ALA A 26 1.41 -5.77 -8.93
C ALA A 26 0.27 -4.79 -8.59
N LEU A 27 0.14 -3.71 -9.38
CA LEU A 27 -0.96 -2.76 -9.27
C LEU A 27 -2.31 -3.41 -9.56
N GLU A 28 -2.42 -4.21 -10.62
CA GLU A 28 -3.64 -4.93 -10.97
C GLU A 28 -4.02 -5.95 -9.89
N VAL A 29 -3.06 -6.73 -9.39
CA VAL A 29 -3.29 -7.72 -8.35
C VAL A 29 -3.75 -7.08 -7.04
N ALA A 30 -3.03 -6.06 -6.55
CA ALA A 30 -3.37 -5.40 -5.29
C ALA A 30 -4.73 -4.70 -5.37
N THR A 31 -5.01 -3.98 -6.46
CA THR A 31 -6.29 -3.29 -6.63
C THR A 31 -7.45 -4.27 -6.83
N HIS A 32 -7.25 -5.36 -7.55
CA HIS A 32 -8.27 -6.40 -7.69
C HIS A 32 -8.62 -7.04 -6.33
N ALA A 33 -7.62 -7.38 -5.51
CA ALA A 33 -7.85 -7.93 -4.18
C ALA A 33 -8.64 -6.95 -3.29
N VAL A 34 -8.31 -5.65 -3.32
CA VAL A 34 -9.05 -4.63 -2.57
C VAL A 34 -10.48 -4.46 -3.09
N VAL A 35 -10.73 -4.53 -4.41
CA VAL A 35 -12.09 -4.50 -4.96
C VAL A 35 -12.95 -5.63 -4.41
N GLN A 36 -12.41 -6.85 -4.30
CA GLN A 36 -13.14 -7.99 -3.71
C GLN A 36 -13.53 -7.71 -2.24
N LEU A 37 -12.68 -6.99 -1.51
CA LEU A 37 -12.94 -6.61 -0.12
C LEU A 37 -13.91 -5.42 -0.02
N GLU A 38 -13.85 -4.44 -0.93
CA GLU A 38 -14.79 -3.31 -1.02
C GLU A 38 -16.20 -3.73 -1.42
N ASP A 39 -16.36 -4.78 -2.23
CA ASP A 39 -17.69 -5.29 -2.59
C ASP A 39 -18.30 -6.19 -1.49
N ASN A 40 -17.51 -6.59 -0.50
CA ASN A 40 -17.93 -7.51 0.56
C ASN A 40 -18.39 -6.75 1.83
N PRO A 41 -19.69 -6.85 2.21
CA PRO A 41 -20.29 -6.10 3.33
C PRO A 41 -19.74 -6.45 4.72
N LEU A 42 -18.89 -7.47 4.83
CA LEU A 42 -18.22 -7.80 6.09
C LEU A 42 -17.12 -6.80 6.45
N PHE A 43 -16.46 -6.21 5.44
CA PHE A 43 -15.34 -5.30 5.65
C PHE A 43 -15.78 -3.84 5.72
N ASN A 44 -14.95 -2.98 6.34
CA ASN A 44 -15.21 -1.55 6.44
C ASN A 44 -14.52 -0.80 5.29
N ALA A 45 -14.96 -1.07 4.07
CA ALA A 45 -14.55 -0.38 2.86
C ALA A 45 -15.61 -0.59 1.79
N GLY A 46 -15.87 0.41 0.93
CA GLY A 46 -16.94 0.31 -0.06
C GLY A 46 -18.27 -0.11 0.58
N ARG A 47 -18.87 -1.19 0.08
CA ARG A 47 -20.10 -1.77 0.63
C ARG A 47 -19.84 -2.28 2.05
N GLY A 48 -20.57 -1.79 3.04
CA GLY A 48 -20.31 -2.12 4.45
C GLY A 48 -19.34 -1.16 5.14
N ALA A 49 -19.04 -0.03 4.51
CA ALA A 49 -18.40 1.10 5.17
C ALA A 49 -19.19 1.58 6.40
N VAL A 50 -18.46 2.06 7.40
CA VAL A 50 -19.03 2.66 8.61
C VAL A 50 -19.59 4.06 8.33
N PHE A 51 -20.41 4.55 9.26
CA PHE A 51 -21.07 5.84 9.15
C PHE A 51 -20.30 6.92 9.92
N THR A 52 -20.29 8.14 9.39
CA THR A 52 -19.96 9.36 10.13
C THR A 52 -21.02 9.63 11.20
N ARG A 53 -20.76 10.61 12.07
CA ARG A 53 -21.76 11.06 13.06
C ARG A 53 -23.06 11.55 12.42
N ASP A 54 -22.99 12.09 11.21
CA ASP A 54 -24.15 12.59 10.47
C ASP A 54 -24.90 11.47 9.71
N GLY A 55 -24.55 10.21 9.94
CA GLY A 55 -25.22 9.06 9.34
C GLY A 55 -24.89 8.89 7.85
N THR A 56 -23.74 9.38 7.40
CA THR A 56 -23.30 9.26 5.99
C THR A 56 -22.07 8.37 5.86
N ASN A 57 -21.85 7.77 4.69
CA ASN A 57 -20.59 7.07 4.40
C ASN A 57 -19.63 8.03 3.67
N GLU A 58 -18.37 8.09 4.13
CA GLU A 58 -17.30 8.86 3.50
C GLU A 58 -16.08 7.96 3.34
N LEU A 59 -15.75 7.63 2.09
CA LEU A 59 -14.77 6.61 1.75
C LEU A 59 -13.41 7.22 1.40
N GLU A 60 -12.38 6.45 1.65
CA GLU A 60 -10.99 6.81 1.42
C GLU A 60 -10.24 5.61 0.84
N ALA A 61 -9.31 5.85 -0.10
CA ALA A 61 -8.45 4.80 -0.63
C ALA A 61 -7.11 5.33 -1.11
N SER A 62 -6.17 4.43 -1.31
CA SER A 62 -4.85 4.72 -1.84
C SER A 62 -4.24 3.55 -2.61
N VAL A 63 -3.27 3.90 -3.44
CA VAL A 63 -2.38 2.96 -4.13
C VAL A 63 -0.95 3.51 -4.16
N MET A 64 0.04 2.64 -4.07
CA MET A 64 1.44 3.01 -4.34
C MET A 64 2.21 1.87 -4.99
N VAL A 65 2.97 2.20 -6.03
CA VAL A 65 3.90 1.29 -6.71
C VAL A 65 5.34 1.72 -6.46
N SER A 66 6.27 0.76 -6.36
CA SER A 66 7.68 1.08 -6.12
C SER A 66 8.34 1.82 -7.29
N ARG A 67 7.96 1.49 -8.53
CA ARG A 67 8.46 2.10 -9.77
C ARG A 67 7.48 1.94 -10.96
N GLY A 68 7.85 2.45 -12.13
CA GLY A 68 7.14 2.25 -13.40
C GLY A 68 6.08 3.30 -13.76
N ARG A 69 5.83 4.26 -12.87
CA ARG A 69 4.84 5.35 -13.02
C ARG A 69 5.49 6.72 -12.80
N ALA A 70 4.93 7.77 -13.40
CA ALA A 70 5.45 9.15 -13.31
C ALA A 70 5.35 9.70 -11.88
N LYS A 71 4.27 9.37 -11.18
CA LYS A 71 4.13 9.50 -9.72
C LYS A 71 3.94 8.10 -9.15
N ARG A 72 4.38 7.89 -7.90
CA ARG A 72 4.40 6.54 -7.31
C ARG A 72 3.20 6.21 -6.46
N GLY A 73 2.55 7.20 -5.86
CA GLY A 73 1.43 6.99 -4.95
C GLY A 73 0.29 7.95 -5.22
N VAL A 74 -0.92 7.53 -4.84
CA VAL A 74 -2.14 8.35 -4.89
C VAL A 74 -3.00 8.06 -3.67
N GLY A 75 -3.63 9.09 -3.12
CA GLY A 75 -4.72 9.02 -2.15
C GLY A 75 -5.98 9.71 -2.69
N VAL A 76 -7.14 9.16 -2.36
CA VAL A 76 -8.45 9.77 -2.60
C VAL A 76 -9.30 9.71 -1.34
N SER A 77 -10.03 10.78 -1.03
CA SER A 77 -10.80 10.86 0.22
C SER A 77 -12.13 11.60 0.06
N GLY A 78 -13.03 11.43 1.03
CA GLY A 78 -14.33 12.12 1.04
C GLY A 78 -15.26 11.68 -0.08
N LEU A 79 -15.09 10.44 -0.58
CA LEU A 79 -15.94 9.89 -1.64
C LEU A 79 -17.25 9.37 -1.04
N ARG A 80 -18.36 9.58 -1.73
CA ARG A 80 -19.71 9.22 -1.29
C ARG A 80 -20.51 8.44 -2.34
N ARG A 81 -20.03 8.38 -3.58
CA ARG A 81 -20.71 7.79 -4.73
C ARG A 81 -19.83 6.88 -5.60
N VAL A 82 -18.52 6.87 -5.40
CA VAL A 82 -17.61 5.97 -6.13
C VAL A 82 -17.72 4.56 -5.55
N ARG A 83 -18.23 3.59 -6.32
CA ARG A 83 -18.46 2.22 -5.83
C ARG A 83 -17.20 1.58 -5.24
N ASN A 84 -16.08 1.75 -5.94
CA ASN A 84 -14.78 1.18 -5.59
C ASN A 84 -13.71 2.29 -5.52
N PRO A 85 -13.55 2.94 -4.35
CA PRO A 85 -12.54 3.98 -4.12
C PRO A 85 -11.13 3.62 -4.59
N VAL A 86 -10.70 2.36 -4.42
CA VAL A 86 -9.37 1.91 -4.85
C VAL A 86 -9.16 2.02 -6.36
N LEU A 87 -10.22 1.82 -7.16
CA LEU A 87 -10.14 1.96 -8.62
C LEU A 87 -9.99 3.41 -9.05
N LEU A 88 -10.55 4.37 -8.29
CA LEU A 88 -10.29 5.78 -8.52
C LEU A 88 -8.83 6.13 -8.20
N ALA A 89 -8.29 5.66 -7.07
CA ALA A 89 -6.89 5.87 -6.73
C ALA A 89 -5.96 5.31 -7.84
N ARG A 90 -6.27 4.11 -8.36
CA ARG A 90 -5.59 3.51 -9.50
C ARG A 90 -5.70 4.36 -10.77
N ALA A 91 -6.91 4.79 -11.14
CA ALA A 91 -7.13 5.57 -12.35
C ALA A 91 -6.34 6.90 -12.28
N VAL A 92 -6.38 7.59 -11.15
CA VAL A 92 -5.61 8.84 -10.93
C VAL A 92 -4.10 8.59 -11.02
N LEU A 93 -3.60 7.43 -10.56
CA LEU A 93 -2.20 7.04 -10.71
C LEU A 93 -1.83 6.83 -12.19
N GLU A 94 -2.63 6.05 -12.93
CA GLU A 94 -2.40 5.72 -14.34
C GLU A 94 -2.53 6.93 -15.27
N HIS A 95 -3.54 7.77 -15.06
CA HIS A 95 -3.71 9.02 -15.82
C HIS A 95 -2.61 10.05 -15.52
N GLY A 96 -2.00 10.01 -14.33
CA GLY A 96 -0.88 10.87 -13.98
C GLY A 96 0.34 10.72 -14.89
N ASP A 97 0.50 9.57 -15.55
CA ASP A 97 1.53 9.39 -16.58
C ASP A 97 1.33 10.34 -17.77
N GLN A 98 0.08 10.61 -18.15
CA GLN A 98 -0.26 11.51 -19.25
C GLN A 98 -0.13 12.98 -18.85
N ASP A 99 -0.40 13.30 -17.59
CA ASP A 99 -0.34 14.65 -17.05
C ASP A 99 1.12 15.14 -16.86
N LEU A 100 1.99 14.25 -16.37
CA LEU A 100 3.34 14.62 -15.92
C LEU A 100 4.42 14.34 -16.97
N ARG A 101 4.22 13.40 -17.90
CA ARG A 101 5.24 13.11 -18.90
C ARG A 101 5.25 14.20 -19.98
N PRO A 102 6.44 14.62 -20.47
CA PRO A 102 6.53 15.60 -21.53
C PRO A 102 5.74 15.14 -22.76
N ARG A 103 4.71 15.91 -23.16
CA ARG A 103 4.05 15.69 -24.46
C ARG A 103 5.08 15.91 -25.56
N SER A 104 5.21 14.96 -26.49
CA SER A 104 6.10 15.14 -27.66
C SER A 104 5.72 16.43 -28.38
N ARG A 105 6.70 17.16 -28.93
CA ARG A 105 6.47 18.42 -29.66
C ARG A 105 5.41 18.29 -30.77
N PHE A 106 5.19 17.08 -31.29
CA PHE A 106 4.20 16.77 -32.33
C PHE A 106 2.77 16.61 -31.79
N ALA A 107 2.58 16.26 -30.51
CA ALA A 107 1.23 16.14 -29.91
C ALA A 107 0.57 17.51 -29.67
N ARG A 108 1.37 18.58 -29.54
CA ARG A 108 0.88 19.95 -29.29
C ARG A 108 0.17 20.56 -30.51
N ALA A 109 0.43 20.06 -31.72
CA ALA A 109 -0.22 20.53 -32.95
C ALA A 109 -1.62 19.94 -33.16
N ALA A 110 -1.92 18.76 -32.60
CA ALA A 110 -3.19 18.07 -32.82
C ALA A 110 -4.33 18.61 -31.94
N THR A 111 -4.04 19.22 -30.79
CA THR A 111 -5.05 19.73 -29.85
C THR A 111 -5.34 21.23 -30.03
N ALA A 112 -4.63 21.93 -30.92
CA ALA A 112 -4.84 23.35 -31.18
C ALA A 112 -5.99 23.64 -32.19
N GLY A 113 -6.70 22.61 -32.65
CA GLY A 113 -7.70 22.72 -33.72
C GLY A 113 -9.18 22.70 -33.31
N GLY A 114 -9.51 22.83 -32.02
CA GLY A 114 -10.90 22.66 -31.56
C GLY A 114 -11.28 23.56 -30.38
N GLN A 115 -11.45 24.86 -30.64
CA GLN A 115 -12.25 25.74 -29.78
C GLN A 115 -13.05 26.71 -30.65
N ALA A 116 -14.36 26.44 -30.78
CA ALA A 116 -15.38 27.42 -31.10
C ALA A 116 -16.76 26.87 -30.69
N ALA A 117 -17.19 27.21 -29.47
CA ALA A 117 -18.58 27.21 -29.00
C ALA A 117 -18.54 27.95 -27.66
N GLY A 118 -19.38 28.93 -27.33
CA GLY A 118 -20.55 29.53 -27.95
C GLY A 118 -21.17 30.33 -26.79
N GLU A 119 -21.36 31.63 -26.96
CA GLU A 119 -21.95 32.49 -25.94
C GLU A 119 -23.41 32.07 -25.72
N GLY A 120 -23.75 31.68 -24.49
CA GLY A 120 -25.07 31.24 -24.07
C GLY A 120 -25.58 32.08 -22.91
N GLU A 121 -26.81 32.55 -23.05
CA GLU A 121 -27.55 33.48 -22.19
C GLU A 121 -27.67 33.05 -20.71
N GLU A 122 -27.60 34.03 -19.81
CA GLU A 122 -27.93 33.90 -18.40
C GLU A 122 -29.45 33.64 -18.23
N ALA A 123 -29.80 32.43 -17.81
CA ALA A 123 -31.11 32.12 -17.26
C ALA A 123 -30.96 31.84 -15.75
N GLY A 124 -31.62 32.67 -14.94
CA GLY A 124 -31.64 32.54 -13.48
C GLY A 124 -32.25 31.21 -13.03
N GLY A 125 -31.50 30.50 -12.19
CA GLY A 125 -31.92 29.32 -11.43
C GLY A 125 -31.26 29.37 -10.06
N GLU A 126 -31.95 28.85 -9.05
CA GLU A 126 -31.56 28.82 -7.64
C GLU A 126 -30.11 28.34 -7.42
N ALA A 127 -29.45 28.85 -6.37
CA ALA A 127 -28.05 28.59 -6.05
C ALA A 127 -27.77 27.10 -5.74
N GLY A 128 -27.67 26.28 -6.79
CA GLY A 128 -26.99 25.00 -6.77
C GLY A 128 -25.49 25.21 -6.65
N GLU A 129 -24.79 24.27 -6.01
CA GLU A 129 -23.33 24.27 -5.91
C GLU A 129 -22.72 24.50 -7.30
N ALA A 130 -21.84 25.49 -7.43
CA ALA A 130 -21.21 25.81 -8.71
C ALA A 130 -20.47 24.58 -9.25
N GLU A 131 -20.71 24.23 -10.51
CA GLU A 131 -20.05 23.12 -11.18
C GLU A 131 -18.52 23.33 -11.16
N LEU A 132 -17.78 22.38 -10.60
CA LEU A 132 -16.33 22.45 -10.50
C LEU A 132 -15.69 22.23 -11.89
N ASP A 133 -14.68 23.04 -12.25
CA ASP A 133 -13.88 22.82 -13.46
C ASP A 133 -12.80 21.74 -13.19
N VAL A 134 -13.06 20.51 -13.62
CA VAL A 134 -12.18 19.35 -13.37
C VAL A 134 -11.71 18.72 -14.70
N PRO A 135 -10.72 19.32 -15.37
CA PRO A 135 -10.28 18.87 -16.69
C PRO A 135 -9.40 17.61 -16.64
N SER A 136 -8.68 17.38 -15.54
CA SER A 136 -7.85 16.18 -15.30
C SER A 136 -7.41 16.13 -13.84
N ALA A 137 -6.71 15.07 -13.43
CA ALA A 137 -6.04 15.02 -12.13
C ALA A 137 -4.78 15.90 -12.05
N GLN A 138 -4.31 16.47 -13.17
CA GLN A 138 -3.15 17.37 -13.26
C GLN A 138 -1.88 16.85 -12.57
N GLY A 139 -1.70 15.53 -12.56
CA GLY A 139 -0.57 14.90 -11.89
C GLY A 139 -0.61 14.94 -10.35
N HIS A 140 -1.70 15.41 -9.73
CA HIS A 140 -1.85 15.45 -8.27
C HIS A 140 -1.86 14.05 -7.64
N THR A 141 -1.33 13.97 -6.43
CA THR A 141 -1.17 12.75 -5.64
C THR A 141 -2.34 12.55 -4.67
N HIS A 142 -3.06 13.61 -4.30
CA HIS A 142 -4.18 13.51 -3.37
C HIS A 142 -5.37 14.31 -3.90
N LEU A 143 -6.54 13.70 -3.99
CA LEU A 143 -7.78 14.34 -4.43
C LEU A 143 -8.91 14.08 -3.43
N HIS A 144 -9.83 15.02 -3.29
CA HIS A 144 -10.87 14.99 -2.26
C HIS A 144 -12.24 15.36 -2.82
N GLY A 145 -13.27 14.67 -2.32
CA GLY A 145 -14.67 15.05 -2.49
C GLY A 145 -15.13 15.13 -3.94
N ALA A 146 -15.98 16.12 -4.24
CA ALA A 146 -16.65 16.28 -5.52
C ALA A 146 -15.69 16.28 -6.73
N SER A 147 -14.51 16.90 -6.64
CA SER A 147 -13.54 16.87 -7.74
C SER A 147 -13.01 15.47 -8.03
N ALA A 148 -12.81 14.65 -6.99
CA ALA A 148 -12.40 13.26 -7.17
C ALA A 148 -13.52 12.41 -7.79
N GLU A 149 -14.77 12.67 -7.42
CA GLU A 149 -15.94 11.97 -7.98
C GLU A 149 -16.22 12.35 -9.44
N GLN A 150 -16.08 13.62 -9.82
CA GLN A 150 -16.17 14.03 -11.23
C GLN A 150 -15.08 13.37 -12.09
N LEU A 151 -13.88 13.17 -11.54
CA LEU A 151 -12.84 12.39 -12.21
C LEU A 151 -13.22 10.91 -12.32
N ALA A 152 -13.85 10.33 -11.29
CA ALA A 152 -14.34 8.96 -11.35
C ALA A 152 -15.34 8.76 -12.50
N GLU A 153 -16.29 9.68 -12.63
CA GLU A 153 -17.25 9.70 -13.74
C GLU A 153 -16.54 9.83 -15.09
N LYS A 154 -15.61 10.78 -15.21
CA LYS A 154 -14.82 11.00 -16.44
C LYS A 154 -13.98 9.80 -16.83
N TYR A 155 -13.47 9.05 -15.86
CA TYR A 155 -12.71 7.82 -16.08
C TYR A 155 -13.60 6.59 -16.28
N GLY A 156 -14.92 6.75 -16.31
CA GLY A 156 -15.87 5.66 -16.57
C GLY A 156 -16.00 4.66 -15.43
N LEU A 157 -15.72 5.08 -14.19
CA LEU A 157 -15.88 4.24 -13.01
C LEU A 157 -17.35 4.14 -12.60
N ALA A 158 -17.70 3.03 -11.96
CA ALA A 158 -19.07 2.80 -11.50
C ALA A 158 -19.42 3.76 -10.35
N MET A 159 -20.40 4.63 -10.61
CA MET A 159 -21.02 5.48 -9.61
C MET A 159 -22.27 4.80 -9.06
N VAL A 160 -22.51 4.98 -7.76
CA VAL A 160 -23.65 4.40 -7.04
C VAL A 160 -24.30 5.45 -6.15
N GLU A 161 -25.57 5.21 -5.83
CA GLU A 161 -26.26 5.99 -4.81
C GLU A 161 -25.75 5.62 -3.40
N PRO A 162 -25.75 6.56 -2.43
CA PRO A 162 -25.23 6.31 -1.08
C PRO A 162 -25.82 5.06 -0.39
N ALA A 163 -27.07 4.71 -0.71
CA ALA A 163 -27.73 3.51 -0.20
C ALA A 163 -26.99 2.19 -0.53
N TYR A 164 -26.13 2.17 -1.56
CA TYR A 164 -25.28 1.00 -1.86
C TYR A 164 -24.34 0.63 -0.72
N PHE A 165 -23.79 1.64 -0.03
CA PHE A 165 -22.81 1.43 1.04
C PHE A 165 -23.45 0.99 2.36
N PHE A 166 -24.75 1.24 2.51
CA PHE A 166 -25.51 0.93 3.71
C PHE A 166 -25.55 -0.58 3.98
N THR A 167 -25.36 -0.94 5.26
CA THR A 167 -25.75 -2.24 5.78
C THR A 167 -26.38 -2.06 7.15
N GLN A 168 -27.39 -2.87 7.46
CA GLN A 168 -28.08 -2.78 8.75
C GLN A 168 -27.11 -2.95 9.92
N ARG A 169 -26.18 -3.91 9.82
CA ARG A 169 -25.15 -4.17 10.83
C ARG A 169 -24.33 -2.91 11.17
N ARG A 170 -23.84 -2.18 10.16
CA ARG A 170 -23.05 -0.96 10.38
C ARG A 170 -23.90 0.19 10.92
N TRP A 171 -25.18 0.23 10.55
CA TRP A 171 -26.11 1.22 11.09
C TRP A 171 -26.38 0.98 12.57
N ASP A 172 -26.57 -0.27 12.96
CA ASP A 172 -26.76 -0.65 14.36
C ASP A 172 -25.49 -0.34 15.19
N GLU A 173 -24.30 -0.57 14.64
CA GLU A 173 -23.01 -0.14 15.24
C GLU A 173 -22.94 1.39 15.42
N HIS A 174 -23.37 2.15 14.42
CA HIS A 174 -23.42 3.62 14.45
C HIS A 174 -24.34 4.12 15.58
N VAL A 175 -25.59 3.67 15.60
CA VAL A 175 -26.60 4.06 16.61
C VAL A 175 -26.12 3.70 18.02
N ARG A 176 -25.68 2.46 18.21
CA ARG A 176 -25.20 1.97 19.51
C ARG A 176 -23.99 2.76 20.02
N GLY A 177 -23.07 3.12 19.12
CA GLY A 177 -21.94 3.99 19.47
C GLY A 177 -22.38 5.37 19.96
N LEU A 178 -23.35 6.00 19.28
CA LEU A 178 -23.88 7.31 19.68
C LEU A 178 -24.67 7.26 20.99
N GLU A 179 -25.41 6.18 21.24
CA GLU A 179 -26.13 5.95 22.50
C GLU A 179 -25.16 5.82 23.68
N ARG A 180 -24.11 5.01 23.54
CA ARG A 180 -23.06 4.90 24.56
C ARG A 180 -22.38 6.23 24.88
N GLU A 181 -22.07 7.04 23.86
CA GLU A 181 -21.48 8.36 24.08
C GLU A 181 -22.42 9.27 24.88
N LYS A 182 -23.72 9.26 24.57
CA LYS A 182 -24.74 10.02 25.34
C LYS A 182 -24.83 9.57 26.79
N GLU A 183 -24.61 8.29 27.06
CA GLU A 183 -24.58 7.71 28.41
C GLU A 183 -23.26 7.96 29.16
N GLY A 184 -22.29 8.63 28.53
CA GLY A 184 -20.99 8.96 29.12
C GLY A 184 -19.94 7.86 28.98
N GLY A 185 -20.16 6.86 28.12
CA GLY A 185 -19.27 5.72 27.86
C GLY A 185 -17.99 6.03 27.06
N GLY A 186 -17.67 7.32 26.85
CA GLY A 186 -16.53 7.75 26.03
C GLY A 186 -16.90 8.10 24.59
N LEU A 187 -15.91 8.16 23.70
CA LEU A 187 -16.10 8.51 22.28
C LEU A 187 -16.87 7.41 21.55
N ALA A 188 -17.87 7.77 20.74
CA ALA A 188 -18.67 6.82 19.97
C ALA A 188 -17.89 6.01 18.91
N ALA A 189 -16.62 6.36 18.66
CA ALA A 189 -15.77 5.78 17.62
C ALA A 189 -14.98 4.54 18.05
N TRP A 190 -14.96 4.20 19.34
CA TRP A 190 -14.25 3.04 19.85
C TRP A 190 -15.00 2.37 20.99
N SER A 191 -14.78 1.06 21.16
CA SER A 191 -15.30 0.27 22.28
C SER A 191 -14.27 -0.78 22.67
N ALA A 192 -14.04 -0.93 23.98
CA ALA A 192 -13.15 -1.95 24.52
C ALA A 192 -13.71 -3.38 24.36
N ASP A 193 -15.05 -3.49 24.44
CA ASP A 193 -15.75 -4.77 24.50
C ASP A 193 -16.12 -5.29 23.10
N GLU A 194 -16.29 -4.38 22.13
CA GLU A 194 -16.53 -4.75 20.75
C GLU A 194 -15.22 -4.96 20.03
N PHE A 195 -14.77 -6.21 19.99
CA PHE A 195 -13.69 -6.72 19.13
C PHE A 195 -13.97 -6.54 17.62
N LEU A 196 -14.97 -5.74 17.23
CA LEU A 196 -15.32 -5.54 15.84
C LEU A 196 -14.12 -4.92 15.12
N PRO A 197 -13.71 -5.51 13.98
CA PRO A 197 -12.53 -5.03 13.28
C PRO A 197 -12.75 -3.56 12.93
N GLN A 198 -11.78 -2.71 13.30
CA GLN A 198 -11.68 -1.29 12.92
C GLN A 198 -11.49 -1.11 11.40
N GLY A 199 -11.97 -2.06 10.60
CA GLY A 199 -11.16 -2.74 9.58
C GLY A 199 -11.17 -2.05 8.24
N THR A 200 -10.27 -1.08 8.08
CA THR A 200 -9.61 -0.78 6.80
C THR A 200 -9.17 -2.09 6.13
N VAL A 201 -9.35 -2.18 4.82
CA VAL A 201 -8.89 -3.29 3.99
C VAL A 201 -7.63 -2.88 3.23
N GLY A 202 -6.80 -3.85 2.89
CA GLY A 202 -5.64 -3.59 2.05
C GLY A 202 -5.04 -4.84 1.47
N ALA A 203 -4.24 -4.64 0.42
CA ALA A 203 -3.51 -5.69 -0.26
C ALA A 203 -2.12 -5.20 -0.62
N VAL A 204 -1.17 -6.14 -0.62
CA VAL A 204 0.18 -5.95 -1.12
C VAL A 204 0.50 -7.05 -2.12
N ALA A 205 1.18 -6.71 -3.19
CA ALA A 205 1.53 -7.64 -4.25
C ALA A 205 2.93 -7.36 -4.80
N VAL A 206 3.54 -8.38 -5.38
CA VAL A 206 4.77 -8.32 -6.16
C VAL A 206 4.50 -8.98 -7.52
N ASP A 207 4.98 -8.39 -8.61
CA ASP A 207 4.88 -8.97 -9.95
C ASP A 207 6.20 -9.60 -10.42
N GLU A 208 6.18 -10.19 -11.61
CA GLU A 208 7.34 -10.90 -12.18
C GLU A 208 8.53 -9.98 -12.46
N ASP A 209 8.30 -8.67 -12.58
CA ASP A 209 9.37 -7.69 -12.74
C ASP A 209 10.02 -7.35 -11.39
N GLY A 210 9.45 -7.79 -10.26
CA GLY A 210 9.85 -7.41 -8.91
C GLY A 210 9.32 -6.03 -8.50
N VAL A 211 8.34 -5.47 -9.22
CA VAL A 211 7.64 -4.26 -8.77
C VAL A 211 6.71 -4.67 -7.64
N VAL A 212 6.75 -3.91 -6.56
CA VAL A 212 5.84 -4.10 -5.42
C VAL A 212 4.78 -3.01 -5.43
N CYS A 213 3.57 -3.37 -5.04
CA CYS A 213 2.45 -2.45 -4.93
C CYS A 213 1.72 -2.66 -3.60
N CYS A 214 1.23 -1.57 -3.00
CA CYS A 214 0.21 -1.62 -1.97
C CYS A 214 -1.06 -0.88 -2.43
N ALA A 215 -2.20 -1.33 -1.93
CA ALA A 215 -3.49 -0.69 -2.09
C ALA A 215 -4.27 -0.80 -0.78
N THR A 216 -4.95 0.28 -0.38
CA THR A 216 -5.64 0.37 0.91
C THR A 216 -6.96 1.10 0.72
N SER A 217 -8.04 0.68 1.40
CA SER A 217 -9.37 1.31 1.31
C SER A 217 -10.11 1.22 2.64
N THR A 218 -10.91 2.24 2.95
CA THR A 218 -11.64 2.32 4.23
C THR A 218 -12.90 3.18 4.15
N GLY A 219 -13.88 2.89 5.02
CA GLY A 219 -14.94 3.83 5.40
C GLY A 219 -14.52 4.80 6.51
N GLY A 220 -13.34 4.62 7.11
CA GLY A 220 -12.84 5.37 8.25
C GLY A 220 -13.30 4.76 9.58
N LEU A 221 -13.56 5.59 10.58
CA LEU A 221 -14.02 5.15 11.90
C LEU A 221 -15.54 5.33 12.02
N THR A 222 -16.21 4.38 12.66
CA THR A 222 -17.62 4.54 13.05
C THR A 222 -17.76 5.82 13.85
N ASN A 223 -18.79 6.62 13.58
CA ASN A 223 -19.02 7.90 14.24
C ASN A 223 -17.84 8.88 14.14
N LYS A 224 -17.01 8.78 13.09
CA LYS A 224 -16.05 9.84 12.77
C LYS A 224 -16.79 11.16 12.51
N LEU A 225 -16.14 12.28 12.85
CA LEU A 225 -16.60 13.59 12.39
C LEU A 225 -16.63 13.56 10.85
N SER A 226 -17.70 14.07 10.25
CA SER A 226 -17.78 14.20 8.79
C SER A 226 -16.65 15.10 8.30
N GLY A 227 -15.97 14.67 7.24
CA GLY A 227 -14.74 15.28 6.74
C GLY A 227 -13.46 14.80 7.41
N ARG A 228 -13.51 13.93 8.43
CA ARG A 228 -12.29 13.32 9.01
C ARG A 228 -11.63 12.42 7.97
N ILE A 229 -10.35 12.66 7.72
CA ILE A 229 -9.49 11.87 6.84
C ILE A 229 -8.48 11.09 7.69
N GLY A 230 -8.36 9.79 7.45
CA GLY A 230 -7.44 8.91 8.16
C GLY A 230 -6.07 8.75 7.51
N ASP A 231 -5.40 7.68 7.91
CA ASP A 231 -4.09 7.26 7.41
C ASP A 231 -4.17 6.64 6.01
N THR A 232 -5.30 6.01 5.67
CA THR A 232 -5.49 5.25 4.44
C THR A 232 -5.16 6.04 3.16
N PRO A 233 -5.67 7.27 2.94
CA PRO A 233 -5.33 8.04 1.75
C PRO A 233 -4.05 8.87 1.94
N THR A 234 -3.44 8.86 3.13
CA THR A 234 -2.31 9.73 3.46
C THR A 234 -0.97 9.00 3.24
N VAL A 235 -0.22 9.46 2.23
CA VAL A 235 1.07 8.87 1.83
C VAL A 235 2.02 8.76 3.02
N GLY A 236 2.54 7.55 3.26
CA GLY A 236 3.50 7.27 4.32
C GLY A 236 2.89 7.02 5.70
N ALA A 237 1.59 7.26 5.91
CA ALA A 237 0.90 6.89 7.12
C ALA A 237 0.33 5.46 7.01
N GLY A 238 -0.74 5.28 6.24
CA GLY A 238 -1.42 3.98 6.10
C GLY A 238 -0.82 3.07 5.02
N PHE A 239 -0.08 3.63 4.07
CA PHE A 239 0.47 2.87 2.95
C PHE A 239 1.84 3.42 2.52
N TRP A 240 2.68 2.52 2.02
CA TRP A 240 3.99 2.88 1.48
C TRP A 240 4.51 1.80 0.53
N ALA A 241 5.04 2.18 -0.64
CA ALA A 241 5.80 1.31 -1.51
C ALA A 241 7.06 2.04 -2.03
N GLU A 242 8.22 1.40 -1.90
CA GLU A 242 9.49 1.96 -2.39
C GLU A 242 10.45 0.87 -2.87
N GLU A 243 11.46 1.29 -3.64
CA GLU A 243 12.57 0.46 -4.13
C GLU A 243 13.86 1.25 -3.96
N TRP A 244 14.95 0.56 -3.60
CA TRP A 244 16.29 1.11 -3.49
C TRP A 244 17.36 0.10 -3.89
N ILE A 245 18.54 0.59 -4.27
CA ILE A 245 19.71 -0.23 -4.58
C ILE A 245 20.57 -0.33 -3.33
N GLU A 246 21.01 -1.55 -3.00
CA GLU A 246 22.03 -1.81 -1.99
C GLU A 246 23.38 -1.95 -2.70
N SER A 247 24.22 -0.92 -2.60
CA SER A 247 25.61 -0.99 -3.06
C SER A 247 26.44 -1.77 -2.04
N VAL A 248 27.02 -2.88 -2.45
CA VAL A 248 28.00 -3.60 -1.63
C VAL A 248 29.33 -2.86 -1.76
N ASP A 249 29.67 -1.99 -0.82
CA ASP A 249 31.04 -1.45 -0.74
C ASP A 249 31.98 -2.59 -0.36
N VAL A 250 32.68 -3.13 -1.35
CA VAL A 250 33.69 -4.18 -1.19
C VAL A 250 34.93 -3.68 -0.42
N ASP A 251 35.05 -2.37 -0.19
CA ASP A 251 36.17 -1.73 0.51
C ASP A 251 35.95 -1.52 2.03
N ALA A 252 34.78 -1.88 2.58
CA ALA A 252 34.54 -1.85 4.02
C ALA A 252 35.14 -3.09 4.73
N GLY A 253 36.47 -3.15 4.75
CA GLY A 253 37.21 -3.96 5.71
C GLY A 253 36.83 -3.57 7.13
N TRP A 254 36.49 -4.59 7.94
CA TRP A 254 35.92 -4.54 9.30
C TRP A 254 34.41 -4.23 9.40
N GLY A 255 33.63 -5.28 9.70
CA GLY A 255 32.29 -5.16 10.29
C GLY A 255 31.18 -5.90 9.57
N ARG A 256 31.29 -7.22 9.37
CA ARG A 256 30.12 -8.04 8.99
C ARG A 256 29.19 -8.19 10.19
N THR A 257 28.08 -7.46 10.22
CA THR A 257 26.91 -7.78 11.06
C THR A 257 25.63 -7.80 10.21
N GLY A 258 25.51 -8.85 9.39
CA GLY A 258 24.26 -9.38 8.84
C GLY A 258 24.24 -10.89 9.10
N PRO A 259 23.08 -11.55 9.23
CA PRO A 259 23.00 -12.84 9.91
C PRO A 259 23.65 -13.94 9.06
N ALA A 260 24.84 -14.34 9.48
CA ALA A 260 25.39 -15.63 9.09
C ALA A 260 24.63 -16.70 9.87
N VAL A 261 24.05 -17.64 9.13
CA VAL A 261 23.62 -18.99 9.54
C VAL A 261 24.02 -19.33 10.98
N VAL A 262 23.03 -19.44 11.86
CA VAL A 262 23.21 -19.91 13.24
C VAL A 262 23.56 -21.40 13.20
N LEU A 263 24.85 -21.72 13.21
CA LEU A 263 25.33 -23.05 13.56
C LEU A 263 25.43 -23.15 15.08
N SER A 264 24.73 -24.13 15.63
CA SER A 264 24.60 -24.44 17.04
C SER A 264 25.94 -24.65 17.75
N GLY A 265 26.09 -24.05 18.94
CA GLY A 265 26.60 -24.70 20.15
C GLY A 265 28.07 -25.19 20.19
N VAL A 266 28.84 -24.52 21.07
CA VAL A 266 29.92 -25.09 21.91
C VAL A 266 31.37 -25.14 21.38
N LEU A 267 31.67 -25.01 20.08
CA LEU A 267 33.09 -25.07 19.61
C LEU A 267 33.83 -23.73 19.43
N GLY A 268 33.23 -22.59 19.74
CA GLY A 268 33.78 -21.26 19.40
C GLY A 268 34.72 -20.59 20.41
N ARG A 269 34.99 -21.18 21.57
CA ARG A 269 35.68 -20.48 22.69
C ARG A 269 37.12 -20.90 22.99
N TRP A 270 37.78 -21.69 22.13
CA TRP A 270 39.12 -22.23 22.45
C TRP A 270 40.24 -22.00 21.42
N LEU A 271 40.04 -21.18 20.38
CA LEU A 271 41.08 -20.93 19.36
C LEU A 271 41.34 -19.45 19.02
N ALA A 272 40.87 -18.52 19.86
CA ALA A 272 41.02 -17.09 19.58
C ALA A 272 42.37 -16.46 20.01
N ASP A 273 43.20 -17.14 20.81
CA ASP A 273 44.31 -16.47 21.52
C ASP A 273 45.74 -16.89 21.11
N CYS A 274 45.95 -17.61 20.01
CA CYS A 274 47.29 -18.17 19.73
C CYS A 274 47.75 -18.18 18.26
N VAL A 275 47.54 -17.12 17.46
CA VAL A 275 48.27 -17.00 16.18
C VAL A 275 48.78 -15.57 15.92
N PRO A 276 50.11 -15.38 15.83
CA PRO A 276 50.74 -14.08 15.59
C PRO A 276 50.63 -13.67 14.12
N THR A 277 50.45 -12.37 13.87
CA THR A 277 50.47 -11.73 12.56
C THR A 277 51.82 -11.85 11.85
N PRO A 278 51.87 -12.32 10.58
CA PRO A 278 52.98 -12.04 9.69
C PRO A 278 52.51 -11.45 8.36
N ARG A 279 53.08 -10.27 8.06
CA ARG A 279 53.40 -9.72 6.74
C ARG A 279 52.27 -9.50 5.70
N MET A 280 52.26 -8.25 5.24
CA MET A 280 51.63 -7.78 4.00
C MET A 280 51.88 -8.72 2.83
N TYR A 281 50.83 -9.42 2.40
CA TYR A 281 50.65 -9.89 1.05
C TYR A 281 49.40 -9.19 0.55
N THR A 282 49.54 -8.17 -0.30
CA THR A 282 48.40 -7.63 -1.05
C THR A 282 48.04 -8.70 -2.07
N PRO A 283 46.93 -9.44 -1.92
CA PRO A 283 46.53 -10.35 -2.97
C PRO A 283 46.18 -9.48 -4.17
N LEU A 284 46.81 -9.77 -5.32
CA LEU A 284 46.29 -9.29 -6.60
C LEU A 284 44.82 -9.74 -6.69
N PRO A 285 43.89 -8.92 -7.22
CA PRO A 285 42.49 -9.30 -7.31
C PRO A 285 42.38 -10.49 -8.28
N VAL A 286 42.32 -11.70 -7.71
CA VAL A 286 41.99 -12.90 -8.48
C VAL A 286 40.47 -12.91 -8.63
N GLY A 287 40.02 -12.44 -9.79
CA GLY A 287 38.66 -12.60 -10.29
C GLY A 287 37.68 -11.50 -9.87
N ARG A 288 37.39 -10.58 -10.80
CA ARG A 288 36.13 -9.82 -10.78
C ARG A 288 34.97 -10.82 -10.75
N ARG A 289 34.36 -11.04 -9.59
CA ARG A 289 32.93 -11.37 -9.55
C ARG A 289 32.25 -10.14 -10.12
N GLY A 290 31.65 -10.27 -11.31
CA GLY A 290 31.04 -9.15 -12.03
C GLY A 290 30.14 -8.32 -11.11
N ASP A 291 30.09 -7.01 -11.33
CA ASP A 291 29.40 -6.04 -10.48
C ASP A 291 27.92 -6.45 -10.31
N LEU A 292 27.60 -7.12 -9.20
CA LEU A 292 26.23 -7.51 -8.88
C LEU A 292 25.48 -6.30 -8.35
N VAL A 293 24.28 -6.05 -8.87
CA VAL A 293 23.38 -4.98 -8.41
C VAL A 293 22.23 -5.61 -7.64
N THR A 294 22.17 -5.34 -6.33
CA THR A 294 21.06 -5.79 -5.48
C THR A 294 20.03 -4.68 -5.39
N THR A 295 18.82 -4.96 -5.85
CA THR A 295 17.65 -4.09 -5.71
C THR A 295 16.74 -4.66 -4.64
N ARG A 296 16.31 -3.82 -3.69
CA ARG A 296 15.40 -4.18 -2.63
C ARG A 296 14.17 -3.29 -2.68
N SER A 297 13.01 -3.91 -2.58
CA SER A 297 11.70 -3.29 -2.69
C SER A 297 10.84 -3.69 -1.50
N LEU A 298 10.00 -2.77 -1.05
CA LEU A 298 9.09 -2.97 0.08
C LEU A 298 7.74 -2.30 -0.22
N ALA A 299 6.65 -3.04 -0.05
CA ALA A 299 5.30 -2.50 -0.04
C ALA A 299 4.60 -2.87 1.27
N ILE A 300 3.87 -1.93 1.86
CA ILE A 300 3.15 -2.08 3.13
C ILE A 300 1.78 -1.42 3.04
N SER A 301 0.78 -2.08 3.64
CA SER A 301 -0.56 -1.56 3.88
C SER A 301 -0.92 -1.74 5.36
N GLY A 302 -1.48 -0.69 5.95
CA GLY A 302 -1.84 -0.59 7.36
C GLY A 302 -3.34 -0.60 7.64
N THR A 303 -3.69 -0.93 8.87
CA THR A 303 -5.05 -0.89 9.43
C THR A 303 -4.99 -0.64 10.93
N GLY A 304 -5.96 0.09 11.49
CA GLY A 304 -6.01 0.41 12.93
C GLY A 304 -6.42 1.86 13.20
N ASN A 305 -5.93 2.41 14.31
CA ASN A 305 -6.18 3.80 14.69
C ASN A 305 -5.42 4.77 13.77
N GLY A 306 -6.13 5.30 12.77
CA GLY A 306 -5.51 6.16 11.74
C GLY A 306 -4.79 7.39 12.29
N ASP A 307 -5.20 7.94 13.44
CA ASP A 307 -4.57 9.13 14.01
C ASP A 307 -3.18 8.81 14.61
N SER A 308 -2.98 7.60 15.15
CA SER A 308 -1.66 7.10 15.53
C SER A 308 -0.77 6.82 14.31
N PHE A 309 -1.34 6.25 13.24
CA PHE A 309 -0.60 6.04 11.99
C PHE A 309 -0.11 7.35 11.37
N LEU A 310 -0.98 8.38 11.36
CA LEU A 310 -0.66 9.72 10.89
C LEU A 310 0.45 10.37 11.72
N ARG A 311 0.32 10.38 13.06
CA ARG A 311 1.32 11.00 13.96
C ARG A 311 2.71 10.39 13.86
N THR A 312 2.80 9.11 13.52
CA THR A 312 4.07 8.36 13.48
C THR A 312 4.60 8.13 12.06
N ALA A 313 3.86 8.56 11.02
CA ALA A 313 4.13 8.22 9.63
C ALA A 313 4.42 6.72 9.48
N ALA A 314 3.55 5.89 10.06
CA ALA A 314 3.87 4.52 10.45
C ALA A 314 4.42 3.66 9.30
N ALA A 315 3.74 3.62 8.14
CA ALA A 315 4.17 2.81 7.00
C ALA A 315 5.53 3.25 6.45
N ARG A 316 5.75 4.58 6.32
CA ARG A 316 7.03 5.14 5.88
C ARG A 316 8.14 4.86 6.89
N THR A 317 7.84 4.87 8.18
CA THR A 317 8.80 4.59 9.25
C THR A 317 9.30 3.15 9.18
N VAL A 318 8.44 2.18 8.86
CA VAL A 318 8.89 0.80 8.59
C VAL A 318 9.89 0.77 7.43
N GLY A 319 9.57 1.38 6.30
CA GLY A 319 10.49 1.46 5.15
C GLY A 319 11.81 2.16 5.47
N SER A 320 11.77 3.21 6.29
CA SER A 320 12.96 3.93 6.75
C SER A 320 13.88 3.04 7.60
N ILE A 321 13.31 2.29 8.54
CA ILE A 321 14.08 1.38 9.40
C ILE A 321 14.66 0.23 8.55
N ALA A 322 13.85 -0.35 7.66
CA ALA A 322 14.27 -1.43 6.77
C ALA A 322 15.44 -1.01 5.87
N ARG A 323 15.40 0.24 5.37
CA ARG A 323 16.42 0.78 4.46
C ARG A 323 17.68 1.27 5.18
N TYR A 324 17.55 1.91 6.33
CA TYR A 324 18.65 2.67 6.94
C TYR A 324 19.19 2.09 8.25
N ALA A 325 18.46 1.20 8.94
CA ALA A 325 18.84 0.76 10.28
C ALA A 325 19.58 -0.60 10.32
N SER A 326 20.02 -1.14 9.18
CA SER A 326 20.61 -2.49 9.06
C SER A 326 19.75 -3.57 9.75
N LYS A 327 18.41 -3.45 9.63
CA LYS A 327 17.43 -4.40 10.16
C LYS A 327 16.68 -5.07 9.03
N SER A 328 16.22 -6.31 9.26
CA SER A 328 15.27 -6.95 8.36
C SER A 328 13.96 -6.17 8.30
N SER A 329 13.24 -6.24 7.19
CA SER A 329 11.91 -5.60 7.09
C SER A 329 10.92 -6.17 8.09
N ALA A 330 11.01 -7.45 8.44
CA ALA A 330 10.20 -8.05 9.50
C ALA A 330 10.49 -7.39 10.86
N ALA A 331 11.77 -7.21 11.23
CA ALA A 331 12.13 -6.53 12.48
C ALA A 331 11.75 -5.03 12.47
N ALA A 332 11.81 -4.38 11.30
CA ALA A 332 11.34 -3.03 11.12
C ALA A 332 9.82 -2.92 11.35
N LEU A 333 9.05 -3.85 10.77
CA LEU A 333 7.59 -3.94 10.92
C LEU A 333 7.23 -4.14 12.40
N SER A 334 7.79 -5.16 13.05
CA SER A 334 7.55 -5.45 14.47
C SER A 334 7.90 -4.27 15.38
N LYS A 335 8.95 -3.51 15.07
CA LYS A 335 9.32 -2.32 15.84
C LYS A 335 8.24 -1.23 15.79
N VAL A 336 7.47 -1.15 14.70
CA VAL A 336 6.43 -0.13 14.51
C VAL A 336 5.07 -0.63 14.97
N THR A 337 4.59 -1.77 14.45
CA THR A 337 3.21 -2.24 14.65
C THR A 337 3.08 -3.42 15.61
N GLY A 338 4.17 -4.12 15.93
CA GLY A 338 4.14 -5.25 16.86
C GLY A 338 3.88 -4.84 18.31
N PRO A 339 3.67 -5.81 19.22
CA PRO A 339 3.48 -5.53 20.65
C PRO A 339 4.64 -4.71 21.24
N GLY A 340 4.29 -3.64 21.94
CA GLY A 340 5.24 -2.67 22.47
C GLY A 340 5.88 -1.75 21.41
N GLY A 341 5.44 -1.81 20.15
CA GLY A 341 5.94 -1.04 19.01
C GLY A 341 5.65 0.47 19.06
N GLU A 342 6.12 1.20 18.05
CA GLU A 342 5.97 2.66 17.95
C GLU A 342 4.51 3.13 18.00
N LEU A 343 3.59 2.42 17.34
CA LEU A 343 2.17 2.76 17.39
C LEU A 343 1.63 2.70 18.81
N GLN A 344 1.86 1.59 19.52
CA GLN A 344 1.45 1.42 20.91
C GLN A 344 2.11 2.48 21.82
N ARG A 345 3.42 2.74 21.65
CA ARG A 345 4.12 3.77 22.43
C ARG A 345 3.58 5.18 22.18
N SER A 346 3.07 5.47 20.98
CA SER A 346 2.48 6.78 20.64
C SER A 346 1.23 7.11 21.47
N ALA A 347 0.53 6.08 21.95
CA ALA A 347 -0.67 6.25 22.77
C ALA A 347 -0.34 6.65 24.22
N GLY A 348 0.85 6.30 24.73
CA GLY A 348 1.24 6.62 26.11
C GLY A 348 0.27 6.04 27.14
N ASP A 349 -0.25 6.90 28.01
CA ASP A 349 -1.23 6.57 29.06
C ASP A 349 -2.64 6.26 28.52
N ARG A 350 -2.89 6.50 27.23
CA ARG A 350 -4.17 6.24 26.54
C ARG A 350 -4.26 4.84 25.92
N TRP A 351 -3.15 4.10 25.89
CA TRP A 351 -3.10 2.72 25.39
C TRP A 351 -4.08 1.81 26.16
N GLY A 352 -4.85 1.01 25.44
CA GLY A 352 -5.86 0.10 26.01
C GLY A 352 -7.08 0.80 26.65
N ARG A 353 -7.22 2.12 26.46
CA ARG A 353 -8.34 2.91 27.00
C ARG A 353 -9.16 3.62 25.93
N THR A 354 -8.55 3.92 24.78
CA THR A 354 -9.13 4.79 23.74
C THR A 354 -9.03 4.21 22.33
N GLY A 355 -8.40 3.04 22.19
CA GLY A 355 -7.99 2.49 20.90
C GLY A 355 -6.78 3.16 20.25
N GLU A 356 -6.28 4.27 20.80
CA GLU A 356 -5.06 4.90 20.28
C GLU A 356 -3.89 3.92 20.28
N GLY A 357 -3.12 3.94 19.20
CA GLY A 357 -1.94 3.10 18.99
C GLY A 357 -2.24 1.68 18.54
N GLU A 358 -3.51 1.26 18.50
CA GLU A 358 -3.88 -0.09 18.05
C GLU A 358 -3.81 -0.19 16.53
N GLY A 359 -3.30 -1.30 16.02
CA GLY A 359 -3.30 -1.59 14.60
C GLY A 359 -2.31 -2.67 14.18
N GLY A 360 -2.18 -2.79 12.87
CA GLY A 360 -1.34 -3.78 12.22
C GLY A 360 -1.02 -3.40 10.79
N MET A 361 -0.07 -4.12 10.22
CA MET A 361 0.34 -3.94 8.83
C MET A 361 0.65 -5.28 8.20
N ILE A 362 0.34 -5.38 6.91
CA ILE A 362 0.81 -6.42 6.00
C ILE A 362 1.81 -5.80 5.01
N GLY A 363 2.73 -6.60 4.52
CA GLY A 363 3.74 -6.15 3.57
C GLY A 363 4.40 -7.28 2.79
N ILE A 364 5.08 -6.92 1.72
CA ILE A 364 5.97 -7.79 0.96
C ILE A 364 7.29 -7.07 0.78
N GLU A 365 8.37 -7.75 1.13
CA GLU A 365 9.72 -7.41 0.69
C GLU A 365 10.08 -8.26 -0.54
N CYS A 366 10.72 -7.64 -1.53
CA CYS A 366 11.31 -8.33 -2.67
C CYS A 366 12.76 -7.89 -2.83
N VAL A 367 13.66 -8.84 -3.02
CA VAL A 367 15.08 -8.60 -3.32
C VAL A 367 15.42 -9.27 -4.63
N VAL A 368 15.97 -8.51 -5.57
CA VAL A 368 16.38 -8.97 -6.89
C VAL A 368 17.86 -8.62 -7.10
N VAL A 369 18.68 -9.62 -7.34
CA VAL A 369 20.11 -9.48 -7.65
C VAL A 369 20.31 -9.66 -9.15
N ARG A 370 20.95 -8.68 -9.79
CA ARG A 370 21.25 -8.70 -11.22
C ARG A 370 22.75 -8.71 -11.49
N ASP A 371 23.17 -9.38 -12.55
CA ASP A 371 24.54 -9.30 -13.06
C ASP A 371 24.78 -7.99 -13.86
N ALA A 372 26.01 -7.81 -14.34
CA ALA A 372 26.40 -6.62 -15.10
C ALA A 372 25.63 -6.48 -16.43
N GLU A 373 25.15 -7.60 -16.97
CA GLU A 373 24.32 -7.69 -18.17
C GLU A 373 22.82 -7.45 -17.87
N GLY A 374 22.44 -7.34 -16.59
CA GLY A 374 21.08 -7.10 -16.13
C GLY A 374 20.22 -8.35 -15.93
N ASN A 375 20.78 -9.55 -16.13
CA ASN A 375 20.07 -10.81 -15.91
C ASN A 375 19.83 -11.03 -14.43
N VAL A 376 18.67 -11.58 -14.07
CA VAL A 376 18.37 -11.96 -12.68
C VAL A 376 19.19 -13.18 -12.31
N VAL A 377 20.04 -13.03 -11.28
CA VAL A 377 20.87 -14.11 -10.72
C VAL A 377 20.20 -14.72 -9.49
N GLU A 378 19.52 -13.89 -8.71
CA GLU A 378 18.80 -14.29 -7.51
C GLU A 378 17.55 -13.41 -7.35
N ALA A 379 16.44 -14.01 -6.93
CA ALA A 379 15.25 -13.30 -6.50
C ALA A 379 14.68 -13.98 -5.26
N ARG A 380 14.28 -13.19 -4.27
CA ARG A 380 13.61 -13.67 -3.06
C ARG A 380 12.52 -12.69 -2.63
N SER A 381 11.42 -13.24 -2.13
CA SER A 381 10.33 -12.49 -1.52
C SER A 381 10.17 -12.90 -0.05
N GLN A 382 9.68 -11.96 0.77
CA GLN A 382 9.29 -12.24 2.14
C GLN A 382 7.94 -11.58 2.42
N ILE A 383 7.00 -12.37 2.91
CA ILE A 383 5.73 -11.87 3.46
C ILE A 383 6.00 -11.29 4.84
N LEU A 384 5.46 -10.10 5.10
CA LEU A 384 5.63 -9.34 6.34
C LEU A 384 4.25 -9.09 6.96
N GLN A 385 4.06 -9.47 8.21
CA GLN A 385 2.79 -9.24 8.92
C GLN A 385 3.08 -9.10 10.41
N ASP A 386 2.65 -8.00 11.04
CA ASP A 386 2.70 -7.85 12.49
C ASP A 386 1.70 -6.79 12.97
N TYR A 387 1.23 -6.94 14.21
CA TYR A 387 0.18 -6.13 14.80
C TYR A 387 0.19 -6.21 16.33
N ASN A 388 -0.40 -5.19 16.97
CA ASN A 388 -0.50 -5.07 18.43
C ASN A 388 -1.95 -5.10 18.94
N CYS A 389 -2.93 -5.11 18.04
CA CYS A 389 -4.35 -5.25 18.37
C CYS A 389 -4.71 -6.71 18.70
N GLY A 390 -5.91 -6.93 19.23
CA GLY A 390 -6.33 -8.26 19.67
C GLY A 390 -6.42 -9.31 18.56
N GLY A 391 -6.56 -8.89 17.30
CA GLY A 391 -6.49 -9.72 16.10
C GLY A 391 -6.48 -8.87 14.83
N MET A 392 -6.05 -9.46 13.71
CA MET A 392 -6.00 -8.82 12.39
C MET A 392 -6.32 -9.84 11.30
N PHE A 393 -7.49 -9.69 10.65
CA PHE A 393 -7.87 -10.48 9.48
C PHE A 393 -6.83 -10.30 8.38
N ARG A 394 -6.19 -11.40 7.99
CA ARG A 394 -5.17 -11.41 6.95
C ARG A 394 -5.15 -12.74 6.22
N ALA A 395 -4.81 -12.68 4.94
CA ALA A 395 -4.61 -13.85 4.11
C ALA A 395 -3.41 -13.61 3.20
N TRP A 396 -2.75 -14.69 2.79
CA TRP A 396 -1.63 -14.63 1.87
C TRP A 396 -1.52 -15.91 1.06
N VAL A 397 -0.83 -15.82 -0.07
CA VAL A 397 -0.41 -16.96 -0.88
C VAL A 397 1.11 -17.06 -0.75
N ASP A 398 1.61 -18.24 -0.37
CA ASP A 398 3.04 -18.48 -0.23
C ASP A 398 3.71 -18.76 -1.60
N ASP A 399 5.03 -18.96 -1.59
CA ASP A 399 5.81 -19.23 -2.81
C ASP A 399 5.43 -20.57 -3.50
N ASN A 400 4.69 -21.46 -2.82
CA ASN A 400 4.18 -22.72 -3.38
C ASN A 400 2.78 -22.59 -3.98
N GLY A 401 2.18 -21.40 -3.91
CA GLY A 401 0.80 -21.16 -4.33
C GLY A 401 -0.24 -21.67 -3.34
N VAL A 402 0.14 -21.92 -2.08
CA VAL A 402 -0.78 -22.32 -1.01
C VAL A 402 -1.29 -21.07 -0.31
N ALA A 403 -2.61 -20.97 -0.15
CA ALA A 403 -3.26 -19.87 0.54
C ALA A 403 -3.48 -20.19 2.01
N PHE A 404 -3.35 -19.16 2.84
CA PHE A 404 -3.62 -19.20 4.27
C PHE A 404 -4.46 -18.00 4.66
N ALA A 405 -5.30 -18.16 5.69
CA ALA A 405 -6.03 -17.08 6.34
C ALA A 405 -5.88 -17.18 7.86
N ARG A 406 -5.65 -16.03 8.50
CA ARG A 406 -5.50 -15.91 9.96
C ARG A 406 -6.09 -14.62 10.51
N VAL A 407 -6.41 -14.62 11.79
CA VAL A 407 -6.90 -13.48 12.56
C VAL A 407 -6.04 -13.31 13.81
N PHE A 408 -5.76 -14.39 14.52
CA PHE A 408 -5.05 -14.37 15.78
C PHE A 408 -3.56 -14.70 15.60
N ARG A 409 -2.77 -14.42 16.66
CA ARG A 409 -1.35 -14.79 16.70
C ARG A 409 -1.27 -16.27 17.07
N GLU A 410 -0.17 -16.93 16.70
CA GLU A 410 0.00 -18.36 16.98
C GLU A 410 0.04 -18.68 18.48
N ASP A 411 0.41 -17.71 19.31
CA ASP A 411 0.48 -17.81 20.76
C ASP A 411 -0.84 -17.45 21.46
N GLN A 412 -1.91 -17.13 20.72
CA GLN A 412 -3.23 -16.84 21.28
C GLN A 412 -4.15 -18.07 21.22
N GLU A 413 -4.99 -18.25 22.26
CA GLU A 413 -6.05 -19.26 22.24
C GLU A 413 -7.11 -18.90 21.17
N LEU A 414 -7.41 -19.85 20.29
CA LEU A 414 -8.40 -19.68 19.23
C LEU A 414 -9.81 -19.86 19.78
N PRO A 415 -10.73 -18.91 19.58
CA PRO A 415 -12.14 -19.14 19.87
C PRO A 415 -12.70 -20.25 18.97
N ASP A 416 -13.64 -21.06 19.48
CA ASP A 416 -14.25 -22.17 18.73
C ASP A 416 -14.85 -21.75 17.37
N SER A 417 -15.32 -20.50 17.28
CA SER A 417 -15.87 -19.91 16.04
C SER A 417 -14.83 -19.71 14.92
N TYR A 418 -13.53 -19.84 15.22
CA TYR A 418 -12.42 -19.74 14.28
C TYR A 418 -11.73 -21.10 14.06
N ALA A 419 -12.42 -22.20 14.32
CA ALA A 419 -11.94 -23.55 14.01
C ALA A 419 -11.59 -23.66 12.51
N GLY A 420 -10.35 -24.02 12.20
CA GLY A 420 -9.82 -24.09 10.83
C GLY A 420 -8.96 -22.89 10.41
N GLU A 421 -8.80 -21.88 11.28
CA GLU A 421 -7.79 -20.83 11.07
C GLU A 421 -6.41 -21.42 10.77
N GLY A 422 -5.71 -20.86 9.76
CA GLY A 422 -4.38 -21.33 9.35
C GLY A 422 -4.38 -22.63 8.54
N THR A 423 -5.55 -23.19 8.21
CA THR A 423 -5.62 -24.36 7.31
C THR A 423 -5.14 -23.98 5.90
N PRO A 424 -4.21 -24.74 5.31
CA PRO A 424 -3.75 -24.48 3.95
C PRO A 424 -4.87 -24.79 2.94
N GLU A 425 -5.13 -23.84 2.04
CA GLU A 425 -6.02 -24.01 0.90
C GLU A 425 -5.23 -23.93 -0.42
N ASP A 426 -5.70 -24.63 -1.46
CA ASP A 426 -5.14 -24.52 -2.81
C ASP A 426 -6.11 -23.70 -3.69
N PRO A 427 -5.83 -22.41 -3.97
CA PRO A 427 -6.70 -21.55 -4.76
C PRO A 427 -6.98 -22.09 -6.17
N ARG A 428 -6.10 -22.94 -6.72
CA ARG A 428 -6.30 -23.53 -8.05
C ARG A 428 -7.48 -24.51 -8.07
N ARG A 429 -7.90 -24.98 -6.89
CA ARG A 429 -9.06 -25.86 -6.70
C ARG A 429 -10.37 -25.08 -6.55
N TRP A 430 -10.34 -23.76 -6.37
CA TRP A 430 -11.53 -22.92 -6.18
C TRP A 430 -12.35 -22.67 -7.46
N ARG A 431 -12.23 -23.51 -8.49
CA ARG A 431 -13.00 -23.33 -9.74
C ARG A 431 -14.50 -23.47 -9.48
N GLY A 432 -15.21 -22.34 -9.52
CA GLY A 432 -16.67 -22.28 -9.67
C GLY A 432 -17.53 -22.32 -8.41
N GLU A 433 -16.97 -22.49 -7.20
CA GLU A 433 -17.78 -22.77 -5.99
C GLU A 433 -17.74 -21.69 -4.89
N LYS A 434 -16.84 -20.71 -4.92
CA LYS A 434 -16.69 -19.70 -3.84
C LYS A 434 -16.76 -18.23 -4.32
N LEU A 435 -17.63 -17.92 -5.28
CA LEU A 435 -17.91 -16.53 -5.73
C LEU A 435 -19.39 -16.15 -5.55
N GLY A 436 -20.08 -16.78 -4.58
CA GLY A 436 -21.49 -16.56 -4.26
C GLY A 436 -21.69 -15.62 -3.09
#